data_AF-A0AAW6XYA3-F1
#
_entry.id   AF-A0AAW6XYA3-F1
#
_cell.length_a   1.000
_cell.length_b   1.000
_cell.length_c   1.000
_cell.angle_alpha   90.00
_cell.angle_beta   90.00
_cell.angle_gamma   90.00
#
_symmetry.space_group_name_H-M   'P 1'
#
loop_
_entity.id
_entity.type
_entity.pdbx_description
1 polymer ?
#
loop_
_entity_poly.entity_id
_entity_poly.type
_entity_poly.pdbx_seq_one_letter_code
_entity_poly.pdbx_strand_id
1 'polypeptide(L)'
;FTTGGTGFSTRDVTPEATAPLLSKRAGGIEAALRDNPKVPAAALSRGVAGVIDLDGTRAFVVNAPGSTGGVKDAVAAVGPLISHITEQLADADHTAPAEK
;
A
#
# COMPACT_ATOMS: atom_id res chain seq x y z
N PHE A 1 -3.57 -0.48 -6.88
CA PHE A 1 -3.69 -1.74 -6.12
C PHE A 1 -3.33 -2.91 -7.01
N THR A 2 -2.62 -3.90 -6.48
CA THR A 2 -2.61 -5.27 -7.03
C THR A 2 -3.54 -6.15 -6.18
N THR A 3 -3.87 -7.35 -6.64
CA THR A 3 -4.70 -8.30 -5.87
C THR A 3 -4.16 -9.72 -6.00
N GLY A 4 -4.12 -10.44 -4.88
CA GLY A 4 -3.67 -11.83 -4.81
C GLY A 4 -2.16 -11.99 -4.84
N GLY A 5 -1.71 -13.24 -4.65
CA GLY A 5 -0.29 -13.58 -4.66
C GLY A 5 0.48 -13.11 -3.42
N THR A 6 -0.21 -12.83 -2.30
CA THR A 6 0.41 -12.29 -1.06
C THR A 6 0.48 -13.28 0.09
N GLY A 7 0.05 -14.52 -0.08
CA GLY A 7 0.12 -15.57 0.95
C GLY A 7 1.47 -16.29 0.99
N PHE A 8 1.48 -17.50 1.56
CA PHE A 8 2.65 -18.38 1.69
C PHE A 8 2.70 -19.50 0.64
N SER A 9 1.80 -19.49 -0.36
CA SER A 9 1.87 -20.47 -1.44
C SER A 9 3.13 -20.25 -2.29
N THR A 10 3.64 -21.30 -2.93
CA THR A 10 4.82 -21.22 -3.79
C THR A 10 4.64 -20.29 -5.00
N ARG A 11 3.40 -19.95 -5.35
CA ARG A 11 3.06 -19.02 -6.43
C ARG A 11 2.73 -17.61 -5.93
N ASP A 12 2.67 -17.40 -4.62
CA ASP A 12 2.43 -16.08 -4.04
C ASP A 12 3.73 -15.27 -4.08
N VAL A 13 3.94 -14.52 -5.15
CA VAL A 13 5.19 -13.77 -5.41
C VAL A 13 4.96 -12.27 -5.61
N THR A 14 3.74 -11.79 -5.40
CA THR A 14 3.39 -10.37 -5.60
C THR A 14 4.22 -9.42 -4.74
N PRO A 15 4.48 -9.71 -3.43
CA PRO A 15 5.34 -8.87 -2.61
C PRO A 15 6.77 -8.77 -3.15
N GLU A 16 7.35 -9.88 -3.58
CA GLU A 16 8.70 -9.97 -4.14
C GLU A 16 8.82 -9.24 -5.47
N ALA A 17 7.77 -9.29 -6.31
CA ALA A 17 7.73 -8.55 -7.57
C ALA A 17 7.56 -7.04 -7.33
N THR A 18 6.83 -6.65 -6.27
CA THR A 18 6.53 -5.24 -5.98
C THR A 18 7.67 -4.55 -5.24
N ALA A 19 8.27 -5.20 -4.24
CA ALA A 19 9.20 -4.57 -3.31
C ALA A 19 10.42 -3.90 -3.98
N PRO A 20 11.07 -4.47 -5.01
CA PRO A 20 12.19 -3.84 -5.70
C PRO A 20 11.81 -2.55 -6.45
N LEU A 21 10.53 -2.35 -6.76
CA LEU A 21 10.03 -1.16 -7.45
C LEU A 21 9.72 0.00 -6.51
N LEU A 22 9.65 -0.26 -5.19
CA LEU A 22 9.26 0.76 -4.22
C LEU A 22 10.44 1.68 -3.89
N SER A 23 10.31 2.96 -4.23
CA SER A 23 11.26 4.00 -3.83
C SER A 23 11.09 4.42 -2.37
N LYS A 24 9.88 4.29 -1.82
CA LYS A 24 9.57 4.52 -0.40
C LYS A 24 8.57 3.49 0.12
N ARG A 25 8.89 2.79 1.21
CA ARG A 25 7.99 1.82 1.86
C ARG A 25 7.01 2.52 2.81
N ALA A 26 5.78 2.03 2.85
CA ALA A 26 4.72 2.50 3.75
C ALA A 26 4.36 1.42 4.78
N GLY A 27 5.32 1.06 5.64
CA GLY A 27 5.18 -0.04 6.62
C GLY A 27 3.99 0.11 7.56
N GLY A 28 3.58 1.34 7.91
CA GLY A 28 2.38 1.59 8.72
C GLY A 28 1.09 1.15 8.03
N ILE A 29 0.97 1.37 6.71
CA ILE A 29 -0.17 0.89 5.92
C ILE A 29 -0.14 -0.63 5.82
N GLU A 30 1.04 -1.22 5.62
CA GLU A 30 1.19 -2.68 5.62
C GLU A 30 0.73 -3.32 6.94
N ALA A 31 1.07 -2.72 8.08
CA ALA A 31 0.64 -3.19 9.40
C ALA A 31 -0.88 -3.03 9.58
N ALA A 32 -1.45 -1.88 9.22
CA ALA A 32 -2.88 -1.63 9.32
C ALA A 32 -3.71 -2.62 8.47
N LEU A 33 -3.22 -3.00 7.29
CA LEU A 33 -3.88 -3.99 6.43
C LEU A 33 -3.86 -5.41 7.02
N ARG A 34 -2.88 -5.72 7.87
CA ARG A 34 -2.73 -7.03 8.54
C ARG A 34 -3.47 -7.09 9.87
N ASP A 35 -3.67 -5.94 10.51
CA ASP A 35 -4.36 -5.83 11.79
C ASP A 35 -5.89 -5.84 11.60
N ASN A 36 -6.46 -7.04 11.44
CA ASN A 36 -7.90 -7.23 11.35
C ASN A 36 -8.38 -8.26 12.40
N PRO A 37 -9.03 -7.83 13.49
CA PRO A 37 -9.49 -8.74 14.54
C PRO A 37 -10.62 -9.68 14.09
N LYS A 38 -11.37 -9.31 13.04
CA LYS A 38 -12.44 -10.16 12.48
C LYS A 38 -11.89 -11.25 11.57
N VAL A 39 -10.68 -11.05 11.03
CA VAL A 39 -10.03 -11.97 10.11
C VAL A 39 -8.59 -12.18 10.57
N PRO A 40 -8.33 -13.01 11.61
CA PRO A 40 -6.98 -13.23 12.13
C PRO A 40 -5.98 -13.70 11.07
N ALA A 41 -6.46 -14.41 10.04
CA ALA A 41 -5.63 -14.85 8.91
C ALA A 41 -5.09 -13.69 8.05
N ALA A 42 -5.61 -12.46 8.16
CA ALA A 42 -5.07 -11.27 7.50
C ALA A 42 -3.61 -11.01 7.89
N ALA A 43 -3.21 -11.41 9.11
CA ALA A 43 -1.85 -11.33 9.60
C ALA A 43 -0.85 -12.16 8.76
N LEU A 44 -1.31 -13.16 8.01
CA LEU A 44 -0.47 -13.97 7.13
C LEU A 44 -0.13 -13.27 5.80
N SER A 45 -0.80 -12.16 5.47
CA SER A 45 -0.53 -11.42 4.25
C SER A 45 0.88 -10.83 4.27
N ARG A 46 1.66 -11.13 3.24
CA ARG A 46 3.00 -10.57 3.01
C ARG A 46 2.99 -9.36 2.10
N GLY A 47 1.81 -8.89 1.70
CA GLY A 47 1.64 -7.74 0.81
C GLY A 47 2.41 -6.51 1.29
N VAL A 48 3.05 -5.80 0.36
CA VAL A 48 3.77 -4.55 0.64
C VAL A 48 3.01 -3.34 0.12
N ALA A 49 3.35 -2.17 0.65
CA ALA A 49 2.77 -0.90 0.23
C ALA A 49 3.85 0.19 0.17
N GLY A 50 3.69 1.17 -0.71
CA GLY A 50 4.65 2.24 -0.86
C GLY A 50 4.51 3.03 -2.14
N VAL A 51 5.49 3.90 -2.40
CA VAL A 51 5.57 4.72 -3.61
C VAL A 51 6.49 4.04 -4.62
N ILE A 52 6.05 3.98 -5.87
CA ILE A 52 6.88 3.69 -7.04
C ILE A 52 7.10 5.00 -7.79
N ASP A 53 8.29 5.20 -8.33
CA ASP A 53 8.62 6.28 -9.27
C ASP A 53 8.97 5.66 -10.63
N LEU A 54 8.21 5.99 -11.67
CA LEU A 54 8.39 5.52 -13.04
C LEU A 54 8.50 6.74 -13.95
N ASP A 55 9.70 7.01 -14.45
CA ASP A 55 9.97 8.09 -15.41
C ASP A 55 9.38 9.46 -14.98
N GLY A 56 9.51 9.79 -13.69
CA GLY A 56 8.99 11.04 -13.11
C GLY A 56 7.50 11.00 -12.72
N THR A 57 6.82 9.87 -12.96
CA THR A 57 5.46 9.63 -12.47
C THR A 57 5.49 8.81 -11.20
N ARG A 58 5.00 9.40 -10.10
CA ARG A 58 4.90 8.69 -8.81
C ARG A 58 3.51 8.12 -8.60
N ALA A 59 3.46 6.88 -8.11
CA ALA A 59 2.23 6.18 -7.80
C ALA A 59 2.32 5.49 -6.43
N PHE A 60 1.23 5.51 -5.68
CA PHE A 60 1.11 4.70 -4.47
C PHE A 60 0.55 3.32 -4.81
N VAL A 61 1.28 2.28 -4.42
CA VAL A 61 0.95 0.88 -4.67
C VAL A 61 0.71 0.18 -3.34
N VAL A 62 -0.30 -0.70 -3.36
CA VAL A 62 -0.68 -1.57 -2.24
C VAL A 62 -0.96 -2.94 -2.83
N ASN A 63 -0.36 -3.98 -2.25
CA ASN A 63 -0.72 -5.36 -2.56
C ASN A 63 -1.89 -5.81 -1.68
N ALA A 64 -3.09 -5.87 -2.26
CA ALA A 64 -4.27 -6.37 -1.55
C ALA A 64 -4.32 -7.92 -1.56
N PRO A 65 -4.96 -8.54 -0.55
CA PRO A 65 -5.26 -9.98 -0.58
C PRO A 65 -6.11 -10.37 -1.79
N GLY A 66 -6.05 -11.64 -2.21
CA GLY A 66 -6.79 -12.12 -3.39
C GLY A 66 -8.28 -12.38 -3.16
N SER A 67 -8.72 -12.49 -1.90
CA SER A 67 -10.13 -12.70 -1.56
C SER A 67 -10.94 -11.41 -1.66
N THR A 68 -12.21 -11.47 -2.07
CA THR A 68 -13.12 -10.33 -2.10
C THR A 68 -13.22 -9.59 -0.76
N GLY A 69 -13.24 -10.32 0.36
CA GLY A 69 -13.25 -9.73 1.70
C GLY A 69 -11.98 -8.91 1.96
N GLY A 70 -10.80 -9.52 1.77
CA GLY A 70 -9.53 -8.82 1.94
C GLY A 70 -9.32 -7.62 1.02
N VAL A 71 -9.85 -7.64 -0.22
CA VAL A 71 -9.84 -6.45 -1.09
C VAL A 71 -10.71 -5.33 -0.50
N LYS A 72 -11.91 -5.66 0.00
CA LYS A 72 -12.80 -4.67 0.64
C LYS A 72 -12.13 -4.06 1.87
N ASP A 73 -11.49 -4.88 2.70
CA ASP A 73 -10.75 -4.41 3.87
C ASP A 73 -9.59 -3.49 3.46
N ALA A 74 -8.85 -3.85 2.40
CA ALA A 74 -7.76 -3.02 1.90
C ALA A 74 -8.23 -1.66 1.37
N VAL A 75 -9.34 -1.64 0.64
CA VAL A 75 -9.96 -0.39 0.18
C VAL A 75 -10.49 0.42 1.36
N ALA A 76 -11.08 -0.22 2.37
CA ALA A 76 -11.57 0.47 3.56
C ALA A 76 -10.43 1.10 4.40
N ALA A 77 -9.28 0.44 4.47
CA ALA A 77 -8.12 0.95 5.19
C ALA A 77 -7.44 2.13 4.45
N VAL A 78 -7.30 2.03 3.12
CA VAL A 78 -6.56 3.01 2.32
C VAL A 78 -7.46 4.15 1.81
N GLY A 79 -8.73 3.87 1.56
CA GLY A 79 -9.72 4.80 1.00
C GLY A 79 -9.74 6.18 1.67
N PRO A 80 -9.83 6.26 3.01
CA PRO A 80 -9.79 7.53 3.74
C PRO A 80 -8.49 8.33 3.58
N LEU A 81 -7.41 7.68 3.13
CA LEU A 81 -6.08 8.27 2.99
C LEU A 81 -5.78 8.72 1.55
N ILE A 82 -6.63 8.37 0.57
CA ILE A 82 -6.33 8.59 -0.85
C ILE A 82 -6.02 10.04 -1.15
N SER A 83 -6.82 11.00 -0.68
CA SER A 83 -6.60 12.43 -0.95
C SER A 83 -5.22 12.89 -0.46
N HIS A 84 -4.88 12.54 0.79
CA HIS A 84 -3.59 12.91 1.38
C HIS A 84 -2.41 12.24 0.67
N ILE A 85 -2.56 10.96 0.30
CA ILE A 85 -1.57 10.24 -0.49
C ILE A 85 -1.36 10.94 -1.84
N THR A 86 -2.42 11.29 -2.55
CA THR A 86 -2.32 11.95 -3.86
C THR A 86 -1.71 13.35 -3.76
N GLU A 87 -2.01 14.11 -2.72
CA GLU A 87 -1.39 15.41 -2.45
C GLU A 87 0.12 15.27 -2.23
N GLN A 88 0.53 14.29 -1.40
CA GLN A 88 1.95 14.00 -1.18
C GLN A 88 2.67 13.52 -2.45
N LEU A 89 2.01 12.71 -3.29
CA LEU A 89 2.57 12.23 -4.56
C LEU A 89 2.68 13.32 -5.63
N ALA A 90 1.86 14.37 -5.56
CA ALA A 90 1.93 15.48 -6.48
C ALA A 90 3.10 16.43 -6.17
N ASP A 91 3.78 16.26 -5.03
CA ASP A 91 4.58 17.33 -4.41
C ASP A 91 3.83 18.67 -4.47
N ALA A 92 2.51 18.67 -4.25
CA ALA A 92 1.75 19.92 -4.19
C ALA A 92 2.38 20.76 -3.07
N ASP A 93 3.09 21.81 -3.50
CA ASP A 93 4.14 22.47 -2.73
C ASP A 93 3.71 22.69 -1.27
N HIS A 94 4.34 21.95 -0.35
CA HIS A 94 4.73 22.58 0.90
C HIS A 94 5.84 23.56 0.52
N THR A 95 5.45 24.71 -0.02
CA THR A 95 6.16 25.92 0.34
C THR A 95 6.15 25.92 1.86
N ALA A 96 7.33 25.76 2.46
CA ALA A 96 7.49 26.00 3.88
C ALA A 96 6.72 27.29 4.20
N PRO A 97 5.91 27.34 5.27
CA PRO A 97 5.20 28.56 5.60
C PRO A 97 6.24 29.68 5.65
N ALA A 98 6.01 30.74 4.86
CA ALA A 98 6.76 31.96 4.97
C ALA A 98 6.74 32.40 6.45
N GLU A 99 7.93 32.67 6.97
CA GLU A 99 8.34 33.13 8.30
C GLU A 99 7.27 33.65 9.27
N LYS A 100 7.54 33.39 10.56
CA LYS A 100 7.50 34.45 11.57
C LYS A 100 8.79 34.47 12.37
#